data_AF-A0A2V8DHJ8-F1
#
_entry.id   AF-A0A2V8DHJ8-F1
#
_cell.length_a   1.000
_cell.length_b   1.000
_cell.length_c   1.000
_cell.angle_alpha   90.00
_cell.angle_beta   90.00
_cell.angle_gamma   90.00
#
_symmetry.space_group_name_H-M   'P 1'
#
loop_
_entity.id
_entity.type
_entity.pdbx_description
1 polymer ?
#
loop_
_entity_poly.entity_id
_entity_poly.type
_entity_poly.pdbx_seq_one_letter_code
_entity_poly.pdbx_strand_id
1 'polypeptide(L)'
;MGIDVDLQHDEIAVANYGDSSVRFFRRSGGGAERPLRVIRGAATEIVGPVSVAIDTKHDELWVANYGAHTAVVFPRTASGNVKPKRIVRNAPANAATCGFTNASAAAYDSKRDEILVPN
;
A
#
# COMPACT_ATOMS: atom_id res chain seq x y z
N MET A 1 9.25 4.60 4.17
CA MET A 1 9.31 3.22 3.66
C MET A 1 8.73 2.34 4.75
N GLY A 2 7.71 1.57 4.41
CA GLY A 2 6.97 0.74 5.35
C GLY A 2 6.89 -0.67 4.80
N ILE A 3 6.67 -1.61 5.70
CA ILE A 3 6.73 -3.04 5.46
C ILE A 3 5.58 -3.70 6.23
N ASP A 4 4.97 -4.71 5.63
CA ASP A 4 3.99 -5.53 6.32
C ASP A 4 4.12 -7.00 5.90
N VAL A 5 3.60 -7.92 6.72
CA VAL A 5 3.78 -9.36 6.57
C VAL A 5 2.46 -10.03 6.23
N ASP A 6 2.44 -10.83 5.15
CA ASP A 6 1.33 -11.73 4.84
C ASP A 6 1.67 -13.16 5.31
N LEU A 7 1.15 -13.53 6.47
CA LEU A 7 1.37 -14.87 7.03
C LEU A 7 0.65 -15.98 6.25
N GLN A 8 -0.40 -15.67 5.49
CA GLN A 8 -1.12 -16.69 4.72
C GLN A 8 -0.40 -17.03 3.41
N HIS A 9 0.29 -16.06 2.82
CA HIS A 9 1.10 -16.24 1.61
C HIS A 9 2.60 -16.41 1.88
N ASP A 10 3.03 -16.36 3.15
CA ASP A 10 4.43 -16.41 3.62
C ASP A 10 5.34 -15.39 2.91
N GLU A 11 4.82 -14.17 2.73
CA GLU A 11 5.49 -13.09 2.02
C GLU A 11 5.52 -11.79 2.84
N ILE A 12 6.38 -10.87 2.41
CA ILE A 12 6.56 -9.54 2.97
C ILE A 12 6.29 -8.53 1.85
N ALA A 13 5.40 -7.58 2.09
CA ALA A 13 5.15 -6.45 1.21
C ALA A 13 5.98 -5.24 1.64
N VAL A 14 6.65 -4.58 0.69
CA VAL A 14 7.53 -3.42 0.95
C VAL A 14 7.12 -2.26 0.07
N ALA A 15 6.78 -1.12 0.70
CA ALA A 15 6.60 0.15 0.01
C ALA A 15 7.96 0.70 -0.45
N ASN A 16 8.22 0.65 -1.76
CA ASN A 16 9.45 1.18 -2.35
C ASN A 16 9.20 2.57 -2.92
N TYR A 17 9.56 3.59 -2.15
CA TYR A 17 9.41 4.99 -2.55
C TYR A 17 10.18 5.31 -3.83
N GLY A 18 11.40 4.78 -3.97
CA GLY A 18 12.37 5.20 -5.00
C GLY A 18 11.91 4.98 -6.45
N ASP A 19 11.09 3.96 -6.72
CA ASP A 19 10.57 3.68 -8.07
C ASP A 19 9.04 3.62 -8.15
N SER A 20 8.37 4.09 -7.10
CA SER A 20 6.91 4.05 -6.92
C SER A 20 6.34 2.64 -7.16
N SER A 21 6.76 1.69 -6.32
CA SER A 21 6.27 0.31 -6.37
C SER A 21 5.99 -0.28 -5.00
N VAL A 22 5.22 -1.36 -5.01
CA VAL A 22 5.20 -2.33 -3.90
C VAL A 22 5.89 -3.60 -4.37
N ARG A 23 6.85 -4.06 -3.58
CA ARG A 23 7.61 -5.28 -3.86
C ARG A 23 7.31 -6.35 -2.82
N PHE A 24 7.16 -7.57 -3.27
CA PHE A 24 6.84 -8.71 -2.42
C PHE A 24 8.02 -9.67 -2.38
N PHE A 25 8.40 -10.15 -1.20
CA PHE A 25 9.52 -11.07 -1.01
C PHE A 25 9.10 -12.24 -0.14
N ARG A 26 9.83 -13.36 -0.18
CA ARG A 26 9.60 -14.44 0.78
C ARG A 26 9.93 -13.97 2.20
N ARG A 27 9.15 -14.42 3.17
CA ARG A 27 9.39 -14.08 4.58
C ARG A 27 10.68 -14.70 5.13
N SER A 28 11.03 -15.90 4.67
CA SER A 28 12.29 -16.58 5.00
C SER A 28 13.45 -16.18 4.08
N GLY A 29 13.25 -15.16 3.23
CA GLY A 29 14.24 -14.69 2.27
C GLY A 29 15.48 -14.12 2.94
N GLY A 30 16.64 -14.30 2.31
CA GLY A 30 17.92 -13.77 2.77
C GLY A 30 18.77 -13.26 1.62
N GLY A 31 19.48 -12.15 1.84
CA GLY A 31 20.35 -11.53 0.83
C GLY A 31 19.60 -10.82 -0.29
N ALA A 32 20.21 -10.75 -1.48
CA ALA A 32 19.67 -10.07 -2.66
C ALA A 32 18.63 -10.92 -3.41
N GLU A 33 17.52 -11.24 -2.75
CA GLU A 33 16.43 -12.02 -3.37
C GLU A 33 15.65 -11.17 -4.40
N ARG A 34 15.23 -11.80 -5.49
CA ARG A 34 14.30 -11.18 -6.45
C ARG A 34 12.90 -11.13 -5.84
N PRO A 35 12.14 -10.03 -6.04
CA PRO A 35 10.75 -9.99 -5.60
C PRO A 35 9.93 -11.13 -6.22
N LEU A 36 9.07 -11.76 -5.42
CA LEU A 36 8.05 -12.72 -5.86
C LEU A 36 7.09 -12.09 -6.88
N ARG A 37 6.70 -10.85 -6.61
CA ARG A 37 5.92 -10.01 -7.50
C ARG A 37 6.17 -8.54 -7.21
N VAL A 38 5.78 -7.69 -8.16
CA VAL A 38 5.92 -6.24 -8.07
C VAL A 38 4.64 -5.60 -8.61
N ILE A 39 4.08 -4.66 -7.85
CA ILE A 39 3.00 -3.78 -8.34
C ILE A 39 3.64 -2.45 -8.71
N ARG A 40 3.63 -2.13 -10.00
CA ARG A 40 4.24 -0.91 -10.55
C ARG A 40 3.66 -0.57 -11.92
N GLY A 41 3.53 0.71 -12.20
CA GLY A 41 3.17 1.25 -13.51
C GLY A 41 2.13 2.35 -13.39
N ALA A 42 1.86 3.04 -14.50
CA ALA A 42 0.96 4.19 -14.48
C ALA A 42 -0.48 3.86 -14.04
N ALA A 43 -0.96 2.65 -14.30
CA ALA A 43 -2.32 2.24 -13.95
C ALA A 43 -2.50 1.97 -12.46
N THR A 44 -1.40 1.81 -11.70
CA THR A 44 -1.46 1.48 -10.27
C THR A 44 -1.80 2.67 -9.40
N GLU A 45 -1.61 3.90 -9.90
CA GLU A 45 -1.78 5.12 -9.09
C GLU A 45 -0.89 5.13 -7.84
N ILE A 46 0.18 4.32 -7.81
CA ILE A 46 1.18 4.33 -6.74
C ILE A 46 2.15 5.46 -7.03
N VAL A 47 2.24 6.43 -6.11
CA VAL A 47 3.08 7.62 -6.26
C VAL A 47 3.74 7.93 -4.93
N GLY A 48 5.06 7.67 -4.84
CA GLY A 48 5.83 7.85 -3.62
C GLY A 48 5.23 7.12 -2.41
N PRO A 49 5.07 5.78 -2.47
CA PRO A 49 4.47 5.02 -1.39
C PRO A 49 5.37 5.05 -0.16
N VAL A 50 4.77 5.27 1.02
CA VAL A 50 5.50 5.34 2.30
C VAL A 50 5.20 4.19 3.23
N SER A 51 4.03 3.54 3.09
CA SER A 51 3.62 2.39 3.87
C SER A 51 2.70 1.45 3.09
N VAL A 52 2.61 0.20 3.56
CA VAL A 52 1.64 -0.81 3.12
C VAL A 52 0.95 -1.42 4.34
N ALA A 53 -0.28 -1.91 4.17
CA ALA A 53 -0.98 -2.70 5.16
C ALA A 53 -1.79 -3.82 4.48
N ILE A 54 -1.77 -5.01 5.06
CA ILE A 54 -2.45 -6.20 4.56
C ILE A 54 -3.69 -6.46 5.40
N ASP A 55 -4.85 -6.49 4.74
CA ASP A 55 -6.11 -6.89 5.34
C ASP A 55 -6.47 -8.30 4.88
N THR A 56 -6.22 -9.27 5.75
CA THR A 56 -6.49 -10.69 5.48
C THR A 56 -7.97 -11.04 5.55
N LYS A 57 -8.82 -10.21 6.15
CA LYS A 57 -10.27 -10.45 6.22
C LYS A 57 -10.94 -10.11 4.89
N HIS A 58 -10.51 -9.03 4.25
CA HIS A 58 -11.07 -8.55 2.99
C HIS A 58 -10.25 -8.93 1.75
N ASP A 59 -9.13 -9.65 1.94
CA ASP A 59 -8.16 -10.02 0.89
C ASP A 59 -7.62 -8.80 0.13
N GLU A 60 -7.18 -7.80 0.90
CA GLU A 60 -6.78 -6.49 0.38
C GLU A 60 -5.37 -6.08 0.80
N LEU A 61 -4.71 -5.35 -0.10
CA LEU A 61 -3.48 -4.64 0.14
C LEU A 61 -3.75 -3.14 0.05
N TRP A 62 -3.45 -2.43 1.12
CA TRP A 62 -3.51 -0.97 1.20
C TRP A 62 -2.13 -0.39 0.99
N VAL A 63 -2.05 0.68 0.20
CA VAL A 63 -0.81 1.41 -0.05
C VAL A 63 -1.03 2.89 0.23
N ALA A 64 -0.25 3.44 1.15
CA ALA A 64 -0.28 4.87 1.48
C ALA A 64 0.69 5.64 0.57
N ASN A 65 0.14 6.48 -0.31
CA ASN A 65 0.91 7.31 -1.24
C ASN A 65 1.16 8.67 -0.62
N TYR A 66 2.42 8.98 -0.33
CA TYR A 66 2.82 10.31 0.09
C TYR A 66 2.78 11.30 -1.09
N GLY A 67 3.29 10.89 -2.25
CA GLY A 67 3.44 11.77 -3.42
C GLY A 67 2.12 12.17 -4.08
N ALA A 68 1.05 11.40 -3.89
CA ALA A 68 -0.28 11.72 -4.42
C ALA A 68 -1.32 12.06 -3.34
N HIS A 69 -0.96 12.04 -2.05
CA HIS A 69 -1.91 12.25 -0.94
C HIS A 69 -3.15 11.35 -1.02
N THR A 70 -2.95 10.08 -1.36
CA THR A 70 -4.01 9.09 -1.50
C THR A 70 -3.65 7.80 -0.79
N ALA A 71 -4.66 6.97 -0.50
CA ALA A 71 -4.45 5.55 -0.28
C ALA A 71 -5.08 4.77 -1.43
N VAL A 72 -4.38 3.78 -1.96
CA VAL A 72 -4.88 2.90 -3.01
C VAL A 72 -5.01 1.48 -2.48
N VAL A 73 -6.06 0.78 -2.91
CA VAL A 73 -6.37 -0.57 -2.46
C VAL A 73 -6.28 -1.54 -3.61
N PHE A 74 -5.54 -2.63 -3.46
CA PHE A 74 -5.43 -3.71 -4.43
C PHE A 74 -5.99 -5.01 -3.86
N PRO A 75 -6.34 -5.99 -4.71
CA PRO A 75 -6.39 -7.39 -4.28
C PRO A 75 -5.06 -7.76 -3.66
N ARG A 76 -5.07 -8.53 -2.57
CA ARG A 76 -3.84 -8.92 -1.87
C ARG A 76 -2.82 -9.57 -2.80
N THR A 77 -3.29 -10.36 -3.76
CA THR A 77 -2.49 -11.11 -4.74
C THR A 77 -2.09 -10.32 -6.01
N ALA A 78 -2.34 -9.01 -6.06
CA ALA A 78 -2.08 -8.17 -7.23
C ALA A 78 -0.61 -8.16 -7.68
N SER A 79 -0.40 -8.10 -9.00
CA SER A 79 0.91 -8.06 -9.64
C SER A 79 0.88 -7.27 -10.93
N GLY A 80 1.97 -6.58 -11.26
CA GLY A 80 2.15 -5.82 -12.49
C GLY A 80 1.51 -4.43 -12.45
N ASN A 81 1.17 -3.93 -13.64
CA ASN A 81 0.56 -2.61 -13.85
C ASN A 81 -0.98 -2.72 -13.81
N VAL A 82 -1.54 -2.92 -12.62
CA VAL A 82 -2.98 -3.15 -12.41
C VAL A 82 -3.64 -1.94 -11.77
N LYS A 83 -4.94 -1.74 -12.06
CA LYS A 83 -5.73 -0.68 -11.43
C LYS A 83 -6.09 -1.03 -9.98
N PRO A 84 -6.12 -0.06 -9.07
CA PRO A 84 -6.60 -0.30 -7.71
C PRO A 84 -8.12 -0.56 -7.71
N LYS A 85 -8.58 -1.39 -6.77
CA LYS A 85 -10.01 -1.58 -6.47
C LYS A 85 -10.65 -0.27 -6.03
N ARG A 86 -9.91 0.53 -5.26
CA ARG A 86 -10.38 1.78 -4.66
C ARG A 86 -9.23 2.78 -4.53
N ILE A 87 -9.57 4.05 -4.63
CA ILE A 87 -8.68 5.17 -4.30
C ILE A 87 -9.37 6.01 -3.24
N VAL A 88 -8.75 6.11 -2.08
CA VAL A 88 -9.18 6.95 -0.97
C VAL A 88 -8.39 8.26 -1.00
N ARG A 89 -9.11 9.38 -0.96
CA ARG A 89 -8.57 10.73 -1.00
C ARG A 89 -9.52 11.67 -0.26
N ASN A 90 -8.99 12.76 0.29
CA ASN A 90 -9.75 13.73 1.09
C ASN A 90 -10.43 14.83 0.26
N ALA A 91 -10.14 14.91 -1.03
CA ALA A 91 -10.76 15.83 -1.98
C ALA A 91 -10.85 15.17 -3.39
N PRO A 92 -11.71 15.67 -4.29
CA PRO A 92 -11.65 15.30 -5.70
C PRO A 92 -10.24 15.47 -6.28
N ALA A 93 -9.87 14.67 -7.29
CA ALA A 93 -8.49 14.62 -7.82
C ALA A 93 -7.90 15.98 -8.24
N ASN A 94 -8.76 16.93 -8.61
CA ASN A 94 -8.38 18.23 -9.14
C ASN A 94 -8.81 19.39 -8.22
N ALA A 95 -9.07 19.13 -6.93
CA ALA A 95 -9.49 20.13 -5.96
C ALA A 95 -8.44 20.31 -4.87
N ALA A 96 -8.23 21.57 -4.43
CA ALA A 96 -7.38 21.87 -3.28
C ALA A 96 -7.95 21.25 -2.01
N THR A 97 -7.07 20.77 -1.13
CA THR A 97 -7.46 20.13 0.12
C THR A 97 -7.10 21.02 1.31
N CYS A 98 -8.05 21.27 2.19
CA CYS A 98 -7.81 21.76 3.55
C CYS A 98 -8.06 20.59 4.50
N GLY A 99 -7.02 19.88 4.97
CA GLY A 99 -7.16 19.05 6.18
C GLY A 99 -6.71 17.58 6.17
N PHE A 100 -5.98 17.08 5.17
CA PHE A 100 -5.19 15.84 5.35
C PHE A 100 -3.83 16.01 4.69
N THR A 101 -2.78 16.16 5.48
CA THR A 101 -1.40 16.07 5.00
C THR A 101 -0.60 15.18 5.95
N ASN A 102 0.05 14.15 5.41
CA ASN A 102 1.11 13.34 6.06
C ASN A 102 0.73 12.18 7.00
N ALA A 103 -0.20 11.32 6.54
CA ALA A 103 -0.35 9.98 7.09
C ALA A 103 0.95 9.14 6.93
N SER A 104 1.79 9.13 7.96
CA SER A 104 3.06 8.39 7.96
C SER A 104 2.91 6.91 8.34
N ALA A 105 1.75 6.51 8.87
CA ALA A 105 1.42 5.13 9.25
C ALA A 105 -0.08 4.86 9.05
N ALA A 106 -0.47 3.59 8.98
CA ALA A 106 -1.86 3.17 9.06
C ALA A 106 -1.93 1.88 9.89
N ALA A 107 -2.96 1.73 10.72
CA ALA A 107 -3.21 0.54 11.52
C ALA A 107 -4.70 0.17 11.42
N TYR A 108 -5.02 -1.11 11.29
CA TYR A 108 -6.40 -1.58 11.25
C TYR A 108 -6.91 -1.93 12.67
N ASP A 109 -7.95 -1.26 13.15
CA ASP A 109 -8.67 -1.61 14.38
C ASP A 109 -9.74 -2.66 14.08
N SER A 110 -9.38 -3.92 14.28
CA SER A 110 -10.27 -5.06 14.04
C SER A 110 -11.53 -5.12 14.93
N LYS A 111 -11.61 -4.33 16.00
CA LYS A 111 -12.79 -4.29 16.90
C LYS A 111 -13.82 -3.25 16.46
N ARG A 112 -13.36 -2.20 15.78
CA ARG A 112 -14.20 -1.10 15.28
C ARG A 112 -14.40 -1.14 13.77
N ASP A 113 -13.65 -2.01 13.09
CA ASP A 113 -13.65 -2.14 11.63
C ASP A 113 -13.22 -0.85 10.91
N GLU A 114 -12.17 -0.22 11.42
CA GLU A 114 -11.68 1.07 10.96
C GLU A 114 -10.17 1.04 10.67
N ILE A 115 -9.72 1.85 9.71
CA ILE A 115 -8.30 2.12 9.49
C ILE A 115 -7.95 3.41 10.21
N LEU A 116 -7.11 3.29 11.22
CA LEU A 116 -6.55 4.39 11.99
C LEU A 116 -5.31 4.92 11.30
N VAL A 117 -5.27 6.22 11.08
CA VAL A 117 -4.17 6.91 10.42
C VAL A 117 -3.78 8.08 11.32
N PRO A 118 -2.53 8.17 11.82
CA PRO A 118 -2.09 9.30 12.62
C PRO A 118 -1.94 10.55 11.74
N ASN A 119 -2.32 11.68 12.33
CA ASN A 119 -1.96 13.02 11.87
C ASN A 119 -0.57 13.39 12.41
#